data_AF-A0A965DZA5-F1
#
_entry.id   AF-A0A965DZA5-F1
#
_cell.length_a   1.000
_cell.length_b   1.000
_cell.length_c   1.000
_cell.angle_alpha   90.00
_cell.angle_beta   90.00
_cell.angle_gamma   90.00
#
_symmetry.space_group_name_H-M   'P 1'
#
loop_
_entity.id
_entity.type
_entity.pdbx_description
1 polymer ?
#
loop_
_entity_poly.entity_id
_entity_poly.type
_entity_poly.pdbx_seq_one_letter_code
_entity_poly.pdbx_strand_id
1 'polypeptide(L)'
;MGELFAPGAPAPALAGGRSIRIGANTYPLVLPRLRDSRLHVAGVVITLHTLGQVGLGFHVSVPQILAAILTCFVLQVIITFREKRAFVWPASAMLTGSGIALILRVPSTPVGDHWSFHHWWMFSGIAAFSLLTKFIVRREGSHVFNPSNVGLVIAFIVLGSTRVEPLDFWWAPITNPAMVLAYAV
;
A
#
# COMPACT_ATOMS: atom_id res chain seq x y z
N MET A 1 -32.30 19.34 -50.71
CA MET A 1 -31.02 18.62 -50.86
C MET A 1 -30.44 18.48 -49.46
N GLY A 2 -30.84 17.42 -48.76
CA GLY A 2 -30.58 17.24 -47.32
C GLY A 2 -29.35 16.37 -47.11
N GLU A 3 -28.34 16.90 -46.42
CA GLU A 3 -27.20 16.12 -45.96
C GLU A 3 -27.65 15.21 -44.82
N LEU A 4 -27.54 13.90 -45.04
CA LEU A 4 -27.69 12.89 -44.00
C LEU A 4 -26.56 13.07 -42.98
N PHE A 5 -26.93 13.31 -41.73
CA PHE A 5 -26.08 13.12 -40.57
C PHE A 5 -25.57 11.68 -40.55
N ALA A 6 -24.31 11.47 -40.94
CA ALA A 6 -23.63 10.20 -40.74
C ALA A 6 -23.55 9.93 -39.22
N PRO A 7 -23.89 8.72 -38.74
CA PRO A 7 -23.70 8.36 -37.34
C PRO A 7 -22.20 8.50 -37.01
N GLY A 8 -21.92 9.29 -35.97
CA GLY A 8 -20.56 9.54 -35.50
C GLY A 8 -19.80 8.23 -35.32
N ALA A 9 -18.62 8.16 -35.94
CA ALA A 9 -17.77 6.98 -35.89
C ALA A 9 -17.58 6.52 -34.42
N PRO A 10 -17.73 5.23 -34.12
CA PRO A 10 -17.49 4.73 -32.78
C PRO A 10 -16.07 5.10 -32.35
N ALA A 11 -15.95 5.64 -31.13
CA ALA A 11 -14.66 5.94 -30.52
C ALA A 11 -13.75 4.71 -30.64
N PRO A 12 -12.47 4.88 -31.05
CA PRO A 12 -11.58 3.75 -31.28
C PRO A 12 -11.53 2.90 -30.01
N ALA A 13 -11.99 1.65 -30.12
CA ALA A 13 -11.85 0.67 -29.06
C ALA A 13 -10.36 0.57 -28.74
N LEU A 14 -9.98 0.85 -27.48
CA LEU A 14 -8.63 0.64 -26.98
C LEU A 14 -8.24 -0.81 -27.26
N ALA A 15 -7.48 -1.02 -28.34
CA ALA A 15 -7.05 -2.32 -28.80
C ALA A 15 -6.30 -3.04 -27.67
N GLY A 16 -6.81 -4.21 -27.25
CA GLY A 16 -6.08 -5.19 -26.43
C GLY A 16 -6.05 -4.97 -24.91
N GLY A 17 -6.89 -4.11 -24.34
CA GLY A 17 -6.98 -3.95 -22.87
C GLY A 17 -7.88 -5.01 -22.22
N ARG A 18 -7.43 -5.65 -21.12
CA ARG A 18 -8.35 -6.42 -20.25
C ARG A 18 -9.44 -5.47 -19.74
N SER A 19 -10.67 -5.94 -19.66
CA SER A 19 -11.80 -5.15 -19.15
C SER A 19 -12.66 -5.97 -18.20
N ILE A 20 -13.35 -5.29 -17.29
CA ILE A 20 -14.31 -5.89 -16.36
C ILE A 20 -15.68 -5.30 -16.66
N ARG A 21 -16.69 -6.16 -16.79
CA ARG A 21 -18.08 -5.76 -16.96
C ARG A 21 -18.78 -5.74 -15.60
N ILE A 22 -19.35 -4.60 -15.23
CA ILE A 22 -20.17 -4.46 -14.01
C ILE A 22 -21.55 -3.96 -14.45
N GLY A 23 -22.54 -4.83 -14.39
CA GLY A 23 -23.88 -4.57 -14.93
C GLY A 23 -23.84 -4.31 -16.44
N ALA A 24 -24.38 -3.17 -16.86
CA ALA A 24 -24.40 -2.77 -18.27
C ALA A 24 -23.08 -2.10 -18.74
N ASN A 25 -22.18 -1.73 -17.82
CA ASN A 25 -21.00 -0.93 -18.14
C ASN A 25 -19.72 -1.79 -18.24
N THR A 26 -18.84 -1.43 -19.17
CA THR A 26 -17.51 -2.04 -19.34
C THR A 26 -16.43 -1.06 -18.88
N TYR A 27 -15.58 -1.49 -17.94
CA TYR A 27 -14.51 -0.68 -17.38
C TYR A 27 -13.13 -1.26 -17.77
N PRO A 28 -12.15 -0.42 -18.16
CA PRO A 28 -10.81 -0.89 -18.46
C PRO A 28 -10.11 -1.39 -17.18
N LEU A 29 -9.39 -2.50 -17.31
CA LEU A 29 -8.61 -3.14 -16.25
C LEU A 29 -7.12 -3.07 -16.59
N VAL A 30 -6.37 -2.35 -15.77
CA VAL A 30 -4.92 -2.23 -15.87
C VAL A 30 -4.27 -3.06 -14.76
N LEU A 31 -3.72 -4.22 -15.14
CA LEU A 31 -3.03 -5.14 -14.26
C LEU A 31 -1.54 -4.80 -14.09
N PRO A 32 -0.88 -5.29 -13.02
CA PRO A 32 0.53 -5.06 -12.84
C PRO A 32 1.33 -5.74 -13.95
N ARG A 33 2.37 -5.04 -14.44
CA ARG A 33 3.35 -5.62 -15.35
C ARG A 33 4.42 -6.31 -14.51
N LEU A 34 4.78 -7.56 -14.85
CA LEU A 34 5.81 -8.33 -14.12
C LEU A 34 7.18 -7.61 -14.08
N ARG A 35 7.46 -6.74 -15.06
CA ARG A 35 8.68 -5.93 -15.13
C ARG A 35 8.60 -4.58 -14.40
N ASP A 36 7.52 -4.29 -13.66
CA ASP A 36 7.45 -3.06 -12.86
C ASP A 36 8.42 -3.18 -11.66
N SER A 37 9.27 -2.17 -11.48
CA SER A 37 10.23 -2.13 -10.36
C SER A 37 9.55 -2.20 -9.00
N ARG A 38 8.29 -1.78 -8.90
CA ARG A 38 7.49 -1.87 -7.66
C ARG A 38 7.21 -3.31 -7.22
N LEU A 39 7.18 -4.27 -8.15
CA LEU A 39 7.04 -5.68 -7.78
C LEU A 39 8.31 -6.23 -7.13
N HIS A 40 9.48 -5.77 -7.56
CA HIS A 40 10.75 -6.13 -6.91
C HIS A 40 10.80 -5.56 -5.49
N VAL A 41 10.44 -4.29 -5.32
CA VAL A 41 10.33 -3.66 -3.99
C VAL A 41 9.31 -4.40 -3.12
N ALA A 42 8.17 -4.79 -3.67
CA ALA A 42 7.18 -5.58 -2.94
C ALA A 42 7.76 -6.94 -2.50
N GLY A 43 8.55 -7.59 -3.36
CA GLY A 43 9.26 -8.83 -3.02
C GLY A 43 10.21 -8.66 -1.83
N VAL A 44 11.08 -7.65 -1.87
CA VAL A 44 11.98 -7.31 -0.74
C VAL A 44 11.18 -7.08 0.53
N VAL A 45 10.13 -6.25 0.45
CA VAL A 45 9.32 -5.90 1.62
C VAL A 45 8.56 -7.11 2.17
N ILE A 46 8.02 -8.00 1.33
CA ILE A 46 7.37 -9.24 1.78
C ILE A 46 8.38 -10.15 2.49
N THR A 47 9.60 -10.26 1.97
CA THR A 47 10.68 -11.01 2.63
C THR A 47 10.98 -10.43 4.00
N LEU A 48 11.11 -9.11 4.11
CA LEU A 48 11.34 -8.44 5.40
C LEU A 48 10.18 -8.61 6.38
N HIS A 49 8.93 -8.59 5.92
CA HIS A 49 7.78 -8.89 6.80
C HIS A 49 7.84 -10.33 7.29
N THR A 50 8.17 -11.27 6.40
CA THR A 50 8.25 -12.69 6.74
C THR A 50 9.36 -12.93 7.77
N LEU A 51 10.57 -12.45 7.50
CA LEU A 51 11.72 -12.53 8.42
C LEU A 51 11.42 -11.81 9.75
N GLY A 52 10.76 -10.66 9.66
CA GLY A 52 10.24 -9.89 10.79
C GLY A 52 9.39 -10.72 11.73
N GLN A 53 8.38 -11.41 11.18
CA GLN A 53 7.44 -12.23 11.93
C GLN A 53 8.07 -13.51 12.48
N VAL A 54 8.94 -14.19 11.71
CA VAL A 54 9.40 -15.55 12.07
C VAL A 54 10.74 -15.59 12.82
N GLY A 55 11.62 -14.60 12.61
CA GLY A 55 13.01 -14.70 13.05
C GLY A 55 13.59 -13.45 13.71
N LEU A 56 13.03 -12.27 13.46
CA LEU A 56 13.48 -11.01 14.06
C LEU A 56 12.58 -10.52 15.21
N GLY A 57 11.46 -11.21 15.48
CA GLY A 57 10.60 -10.93 16.62
C GLY A 57 9.86 -9.59 16.53
N PHE A 58 9.44 -9.17 15.33
CA PHE A 58 8.71 -7.92 15.18
C PHE A 58 7.38 -7.95 15.95
N HIS A 59 7.16 -6.91 16.76
CA HIS A 59 5.93 -6.68 17.52
C HIS A 59 4.79 -6.16 16.62
N VAL A 60 4.41 -6.98 15.63
CA VAL A 60 3.34 -6.70 14.67
C VAL A 60 2.63 -8.00 14.32
N SER A 61 1.34 -7.94 13.99
CA SER A 61 0.55 -9.12 13.59
C SER A 61 0.18 -9.09 12.11
N VAL A 62 -0.15 -10.25 11.56
CA VAL A 62 -0.64 -10.40 10.18
C VAL A 62 -1.91 -9.55 9.94
N PRO A 63 -2.92 -9.53 10.82
CA PRO A 63 -4.06 -8.62 10.67
C PRO A 63 -3.69 -7.14 10.62
N GLN A 64 -2.71 -6.69 11.40
CA GLN A 64 -2.23 -5.29 11.36
C GLN A 64 -1.58 -4.95 10.01
N ILE A 65 -0.74 -5.85 9.49
CA ILE A 65 -0.09 -5.71 8.17
C ILE A 65 -1.14 -5.65 7.06
N LEU A 66 -2.07 -6.61 7.06
CA LEU A 66 -3.13 -6.69 6.07
C LEU A 66 -4.08 -5.49 6.16
N ALA A 67 -4.39 -5.01 7.36
CA ALA A 67 -5.21 -3.82 7.57
C ALA A 67 -4.61 -2.59 6.87
N ALA A 68 -3.31 -2.31 7.06
CA ALA A 68 -2.65 -1.20 6.40
C ALA A 68 -2.64 -1.33 4.86
N ILE A 69 -2.26 -2.50 4.33
CA ILE A 69 -2.18 -2.75 2.89
C ILE A 69 -3.57 -2.68 2.25
N LEU A 70 -4.57 -3.32 2.85
CA LEU A 70 -5.93 -3.37 2.33
C LEU A 70 -6.58 -2.00 2.35
N THR A 71 -6.40 -1.21 3.42
CA THR A 71 -6.90 0.16 3.48
C THR A 71 -6.32 1.01 2.35
N CYS A 72 -5.01 0.94 2.12
CA CYS A 72 -4.38 1.66 1.02
C CYS A 72 -4.86 1.17 -0.36
N PHE A 73 -5.01 -0.15 -0.53
CA PHE A 73 -5.54 -0.74 -1.76
C PHE A 73 -6.94 -0.22 -2.07
N VAL A 74 -7.86 -0.34 -1.11
CA VAL A 74 -9.27 0.05 -1.26
C VAL A 74 -9.38 1.54 -1.55
N LEU A 75 -8.71 2.39 -0.78
CA LEU A 75 -8.74 3.84 -0.99
C LEU A 75 -8.20 4.23 -2.37
N GLN A 76 -7.06 3.68 -2.78
CA GLN A 76 -6.49 3.99 -4.09
C GLN A 76 -7.41 3.52 -5.23
N VAL A 77 -8.03 2.34 -5.11
CA VAL A 77 -9.01 1.85 -6.09
C VAL A 77 -10.21 2.77 -6.16
N ILE A 78 -10.79 3.16 -5.01
CA ILE A 78 -11.95 4.06 -4.96
C ILE A 78 -11.63 5.41 -5.61
N ILE A 79 -10.51 6.05 -5.22
CA ILE A 79 -10.11 7.35 -5.77
C ILE A 79 -9.88 7.24 -7.28
N THR A 80 -9.15 6.22 -7.72
CA THR A 80 -8.83 6.03 -9.15
C THR A 80 -10.08 5.73 -9.97
N PHE A 81 -11.00 4.93 -9.44
CA PHE A 81 -12.26 4.62 -10.09
C PHE A 81 -13.16 5.85 -10.21
N ARG A 82 -13.19 6.71 -9.19
CA ARG A 82 -13.94 7.97 -9.21
C ARG A 82 -13.36 8.97 -10.23
N GLU A 83 -12.03 9.08 -10.31
CA GLU A 83 -11.36 10.03 -11.21
C GLU A 83 -11.36 9.56 -12.67
N LYS A 84 -11.08 8.28 -12.92
CA LYS A 84 -10.76 7.74 -14.26
C LYS A 84 -11.76 6.73 -14.78
N ARG A 85 -12.73 6.30 -13.96
CA ARG A 85 -13.69 5.23 -14.30
C ARG A 85 -12.96 3.97 -14.82
N ALA A 86 -11.85 3.62 -14.17
CA ALA A 86 -10.97 2.52 -14.55
C ALA A 86 -10.49 1.77 -13.31
N PHE A 87 -10.34 0.45 -13.42
CA PHE A 87 -9.71 -0.37 -12.40
C PHE A 87 -8.22 -0.47 -12.68
N VAL A 88 -7.41 0.20 -11.87
CA VAL A 88 -5.96 0.21 -12.00
C VAL A 88 -5.35 -0.45 -10.78
N TRP A 89 -4.46 -1.41 -11.01
CA TRP A 89 -3.74 -2.10 -9.94
C TRP A 89 -2.94 -1.10 -9.08
N PRO A 90 -3.23 -0.96 -7.78
CA PRO A 90 -2.71 0.12 -6.96
C PRO A 90 -1.34 -0.23 -6.33
N ALA A 91 -0.37 -0.72 -7.11
CA ALA A 91 0.93 -1.18 -6.61
C ALA A 91 1.61 -0.17 -5.67
N SER A 92 1.63 1.11 -6.05
CA SER A 92 2.25 2.16 -5.22
C SER A 92 1.56 2.37 -3.87
N ALA A 93 0.24 2.24 -3.79
CA ALA A 93 -0.50 2.42 -2.54
C ALA A 93 -0.32 1.21 -1.62
N MET A 94 -0.28 -0.01 -2.18
CA MET A 94 0.04 -1.22 -1.42
C MET A 94 1.44 -1.12 -0.80
N LEU A 95 2.42 -0.60 -1.53
CA LEU A 95 3.76 -0.31 -0.98
C LEU A 95 3.72 0.73 0.14
N THR A 96 2.88 1.77 0.03
CA THR A 96 2.67 2.72 1.14
C THR A 96 2.14 2.01 2.39
N GLY A 97 1.06 1.23 2.26
CA GLY A 97 0.50 0.47 3.39
C GLY A 97 1.49 -0.53 3.99
N SER A 98 2.27 -1.20 3.13
CA SER A 98 3.31 -2.13 3.56
C SER A 98 4.47 -1.42 4.27
N GLY A 99 4.88 -0.23 3.81
CA GLY A 99 5.88 0.59 4.49
C GLY A 99 5.40 1.06 5.88
N ILE A 100 4.12 1.40 6.02
CA ILE A 100 3.51 1.67 7.34
C ILE A 100 3.60 0.44 8.22
N ALA A 101 3.14 -0.72 7.74
CA ALA A 101 3.17 -1.96 8.52
C ALA A 101 4.59 -2.40 8.93
N LEU A 102 5.58 -2.14 8.08
CA LEU A 102 6.97 -2.48 8.36
C LEU A 102 7.54 -1.66 9.51
N ILE A 103 7.23 -0.36 9.59
CA ILE A 103 7.83 0.57 10.55
C ILE A 103 6.96 0.78 11.79
N LEU A 104 5.64 0.86 11.65
CA LEU A 104 4.75 1.19 12.76
C LEU A 104 4.68 0.05 13.77
N ARG A 105 4.90 0.34 15.04
CA ARG A 105 4.65 -0.57 16.16
C ARG A 105 3.66 0.03 17.13
N VAL A 106 2.88 -0.84 17.75
CA VAL A 106 1.96 -0.52 18.84
C VAL A 106 2.50 -1.27 20.06
N PRO A 107 3.05 -0.59 21.08
CA PRO A 107 3.79 -1.23 22.19
C PRO A 107 2.97 -2.29 22.94
N SER A 108 1.65 -2.13 22.98
CA SER A 108 0.74 -3.07 23.64
C SER A 108 0.39 -4.31 22.81
N THR A 109 0.98 -4.49 21.62
CA THR A 109 0.74 -5.67 20.78
C THR A 109 1.30 -6.93 21.44
N PRO A 110 0.50 -8.00 21.62
CA PRO A 110 0.99 -9.24 22.22
C PRO A 110 2.16 -9.84 21.44
N VAL A 111 3.23 -10.18 22.15
CA VAL A 111 4.44 -10.77 21.56
C VAL A 111 4.17 -12.24 21.24
N GLY A 112 4.55 -12.69 20.04
CA GLY A 112 4.40 -14.08 19.60
C GLY A 112 2.99 -14.47 19.12
N ASP A 113 2.00 -13.56 19.19
CA ASP A 113 0.68 -13.76 18.59
C ASP A 113 0.59 -13.10 17.21
N HIS A 114 0.88 -13.88 16.18
CA HIS A 114 0.94 -13.39 14.80
C HIS A 114 -0.45 -13.14 14.20
N TRP A 115 -1.53 -13.63 14.82
CA TRP A 115 -2.89 -13.53 14.29
C TRP A 115 -3.80 -12.61 15.12
N SER A 116 -3.21 -11.86 16.06
CA SER A 116 -3.94 -10.89 16.87
C SER A 116 -4.56 -9.77 16.03
N PHE A 117 -5.81 -9.43 16.32
CA PHE A 117 -6.46 -8.22 15.78
C PHE A 117 -6.21 -6.98 16.65
N HIS A 118 -5.22 -7.01 17.53
CA HIS A 118 -4.95 -5.90 18.43
C HIS A 118 -4.66 -4.60 17.68
N HIS A 119 -5.42 -3.53 17.98
CA HIS A 119 -5.26 -2.19 17.39
C HIS A 119 -5.06 -2.14 15.86
N TRP A 120 -5.62 -3.10 15.10
CA TRP A 120 -5.53 -3.13 13.63
C TRP A 120 -6.04 -1.82 12.98
N TRP A 121 -7.03 -1.18 13.60
CA TRP A 121 -7.61 0.08 13.15
C TRP A 121 -6.63 1.25 13.20
N MET A 122 -5.60 1.23 14.07
CA MET A 122 -4.54 2.24 14.08
C MET A 122 -3.69 2.15 12.81
N PHE A 123 -3.35 0.93 12.40
CA PHE A 123 -2.63 0.67 11.15
C PHE A 123 -3.46 1.13 9.94
N SER A 124 -4.75 0.79 9.90
CA SER A 124 -5.66 1.29 8.85
C SER A 124 -5.77 2.82 8.85
N GLY A 125 -5.96 3.46 10.00
CA GLY A 125 -6.12 4.91 10.11
C GLY A 125 -4.87 5.67 9.67
N ILE A 126 -3.69 5.24 10.13
CA ILE A 126 -2.41 5.85 9.76
C ILE A 126 -2.12 5.60 8.28
N ALA A 127 -2.37 4.39 7.77
CA ALA A 127 -2.19 4.09 6.35
C ALA A 127 -3.13 4.90 5.45
N ALA A 128 -4.39 5.07 5.85
CA ALA A 128 -5.35 5.93 5.14
C ALA A 128 -4.86 7.37 5.10
N PHE A 129 -4.49 7.94 6.26
CA PHE A 129 -3.97 9.29 6.36
C PHE A 129 -2.71 9.48 5.49
N SER A 130 -1.72 8.58 5.62
CA SER A 130 -0.52 8.54 4.79
C SER A 130 -0.85 8.59 3.30
N LEU A 131 -1.72 7.70 2.84
CA LEU A 131 -2.08 7.64 1.43
C LEU A 131 -2.78 8.91 0.96
N LEU A 132 -3.65 9.52 1.78
CA LEU A 132 -4.34 10.76 1.43
C LEU A 132 -3.37 11.94 1.26
N THR A 133 -2.25 11.97 2.00
CA THR A 133 -1.23 13.02 1.81
C THR A 133 -0.67 13.06 0.39
N LYS A 134 -0.62 11.91 -0.31
CA LYS A 134 -0.22 11.80 -1.73
C LYS A 134 -1.13 12.60 -2.66
N PHE A 135 -2.39 12.80 -2.28
CA PHE A 135 -3.39 13.52 -3.09
C PHE A 135 -3.46 15.00 -2.73
N ILE A 136 -3.17 15.35 -1.47
CA ILE A 136 -3.23 16.72 -0.96
C ILE A 136 -1.91 17.47 -1.20
N VAL A 137 -0.77 16.85 -0.89
CA VAL A 137 0.55 17.49 -0.93
C VAL A 137 1.22 17.19 -2.26
N ARG A 138 0.80 17.94 -3.29
CA ARG A 138 1.31 17.81 -4.66
C ARG A 138 1.95 19.12 -5.13
N ARG A 139 3.06 18.99 -5.87
CA ARG A 139 3.69 20.07 -6.62
C ARG A 139 3.86 19.60 -8.06
N GLU A 140 3.38 20.39 -9.02
CA GLU A 140 3.49 20.11 -10.47
C GLU A 140 2.93 18.72 -10.86
N GLY A 141 1.86 18.29 -10.18
CA GLY A 141 1.22 17.00 -10.44
C GLY A 141 1.93 15.79 -9.82
N SER A 142 3.08 15.96 -9.18
CA SER A 142 3.77 14.91 -8.42
C SER A 142 3.61 15.11 -6.91
N HIS A 143 3.65 14.01 -6.16
CA HIS A 143 3.71 14.06 -4.70
C HIS A 143 5.12 14.47 -4.28
N VAL A 144 5.22 15.42 -3.35
CA VAL A 144 6.52 15.97 -2.93
C VAL A 144 7.22 15.03 -1.96
N PHE A 145 6.44 14.39 -1.10
CA PHE A 145 6.95 13.55 -0.02
C PHE A 145 6.51 12.10 -0.18
N ASN A 146 7.30 11.20 0.40
CA ASN A 146 6.88 9.82 0.55
C ASN A 146 5.66 9.76 1.50
N PRO A 147 4.48 9.31 1.03
CA PRO A 147 3.25 9.31 1.83
C PRO A 147 3.37 8.47 3.11
N SER A 148 4.16 7.38 3.11
CA SER A 148 4.36 6.59 4.33
C SER A 148 5.10 7.41 5.39
N ASN A 149 6.17 8.10 5.00
CA ASN A 149 7.00 8.86 5.92
C ASN A 149 6.23 10.02 6.55
N VAL A 150 5.42 10.74 5.76
CA VAL A 150 4.60 11.85 6.28
C VAL A 150 3.64 11.36 7.35
N GLY A 151 2.89 10.28 7.07
CA GLY A 151 1.93 9.79 8.07
C GLY A 151 2.58 9.13 9.28
N LEU A 152 3.73 8.45 9.15
CA LEU A 152 4.47 7.92 10.30
C LEU A 152 4.99 9.03 11.21
N VAL A 153 5.67 10.03 10.64
CA VAL A 153 6.21 11.16 11.42
C VAL A 153 5.09 11.87 12.17
N ILE A 154 3.97 12.17 11.48
CA ILE A 154 2.83 12.81 12.12
C ILE A 154 2.21 11.89 13.19
N ALA A 155 2.07 10.60 12.93
CA ALA A 155 1.53 9.65 13.91
C ALA A 155 2.40 9.59 15.17
N PHE A 156 3.73 9.51 15.03
CA PHE A 156 4.65 9.45 16.17
C PHE A 156 4.64 10.74 17.00
N ILE A 157 4.55 11.90 16.35
CA ILE A 157 4.48 13.20 17.04
C ILE A 157 3.14 13.37 17.76
N VAL A 158 2.02 13.05 17.10
CA VAL A 158 0.67 13.35 17.61
C VAL A 158 0.20 12.33 18.64
N LEU A 159 0.44 11.04 18.41
CA LEU A 159 -0.04 9.96 19.28
C LEU A 159 0.94 9.66 20.42
N GLY A 160 2.21 10.01 20.25
CA GLY A 160 3.28 9.78 21.23
C GLY A 160 3.70 8.32 21.39
N SER A 161 4.85 8.11 22.04
CA SER A 161 5.49 6.79 22.22
C SER A 161 4.68 5.81 23.07
N THR A 162 3.71 6.29 23.87
CA THR A 162 2.83 5.42 24.67
C THR A 162 1.79 4.68 23.82
N ARG A 163 1.55 5.14 22.58
CA ARG A 163 0.54 4.58 21.67
C ARG A 163 1.17 3.94 20.45
N VAL A 164 2.17 4.60 19.87
CA VAL A 164 2.83 4.16 18.65
C VAL A 164 4.32 4.50 18.72
N GLU A 165 5.14 3.63 18.18
CA GLU A 165 6.57 3.83 18.11
C GLU A 165 7.12 3.27 16.79
N PRO A 166 8.27 3.78 16.31
CA PRO A 166 8.96 3.15 15.21
C PRO A 166 9.47 1.76 15.63
N LEU A 167 9.53 0.84 14.67
CA LEU A 167 10.25 -0.41 14.83
C LEU A 167 11.67 -0.11 15.29
N ASP A 168 12.10 -0.81 16.34
CA ASP A 168 13.48 -0.84 16.78
C ASP A 168 14.35 -1.47 15.69
N PHE A 169 14.91 -0.61 14.83
CA PHE A 169 15.94 -1.02 13.88
C PHE A 169 17.27 -1.16 14.64
N TRP A 170 17.41 -2.29 15.31
CA TRP A 170 18.68 -2.72 15.85
C TRP A 170 19.24 -3.85 15.01
N TRP A 171 20.55 -3.86 14.82
CA TRP A 171 21.29 -4.91 14.15
C TRP A 171 21.31 -6.11 15.07
N ALA A 172 20.27 -6.96 14.95
CA ALA A 172 20.24 -8.25 15.62
C ALA A 172 21.58 -8.98 15.36
N PRO A 173 22.05 -9.82 16.31
CA PRO A 173 23.33 -10.50 16.15
C PRO A 173 23.45 -11.18 14.79
N ILE A 174 24.59 -11.05 14.10
CA ILE A 174 24.84 -11.72 12.81
C ILE A 174 24.72 -13.26 12.94
N THR A 175 24.84 -13.79 14.16
CA THR A 175 24.56 -15.19 14.48
C THR A 175 23.09 -15.59 14.26
N ASN A 176 22.16 -14.63 14.19
CA ASN A 176 20.77 -14.90 13.80
C ASN A 176 20.67 -15.06 12.27
N PRO A 177 20.30 -16.25 11.75
CA PRO A 177 20.22 -16.50 10.31
C PRO A 177 19.20 -15.61 9.61
N ALA A 178 18.13 -15.18 10.29
CA ALA A 178 17.16 -14.25 9.74
C ALA A 178 17.77 -12.86 9.46
N MET A 179 18.75 -12.43 10.26
CA MET A 179 19.46 -11.18 10.05
C MET A 179 20.38 -11.25 8.82
N VAL A 180 21.08 -12.37 8.64
CA VAL A 180 21.93 -12.61 7.46
C VAL A 180 21.09 -12.59 6.18
N LEU A 181 19.94 -13.27 6.21
CA LEU A 181 19.00 -13.27 5.09
C LEU A 181 18.43 -11.87 4.80
N ALA A 182 18.16 -11.07 5.84
CA ALA A 182 17.68 -9.69 5.66
C ALA A 182 18.69 -8.80 4.92
N TYR A 183 20.01 -9.04 5.08
CA TYR A 183 21.05 -8.31 4.34
C TYR A 183 21.26 -8.79 2.90
N ALA A 184 20.80 -10.00 2.56
CA ALA A 184 21.04 -10.62 1.26
C ALA A 184 19.99 -10.26 0.19
N VAL A 185 18.94 -9.52 0.57
CA VAL A 185 17.74 -9.24 -0.24
C VAL A 185 17.66 -7.75 -0.56
#